data_AF-A0A4Q6AR92-F1
#
_entry.id   AF-A0A4Q6AR92-F1
#
_cell.length_a   1.000
_cell.length_b   1.000
_cell.length_c   1.000
_cell.angle_alpha   90.00
_cell.angle_beta   90.00
_cell.angle_gamma   90.00
#
_symmetry.space_group_name_H-M   'P 1'
#
loop_
_entity.id
_entity.type
_entity.pdbx_description
1 polymer ?
#
loop_
_entity_poly.entity_id
_entity_poly.type
_entity_poly.pdbx_seq_one_letter_code
_entity_poly.pdbx_strand_id
1 'polypeptide(L)'
;LLAIAQKLSEEHQLPFAILHPIIAQTLEQARRVMPAESQTGPAIRHDQQTIDKHMSLLDPHQEWQRIYADITASIQQQSGLTKAD
;
A
#
# COMPACT_ATOMS: atom_id res chain seq x y z
N LEU A 1 6.53 -6.10 3.40
CA LEU A 1 5.21 -5.95 2.74
C LEU A 1 4.75 -7.21 2.03
N LEU A 2 5.48 -7.76 1.04
CA LEU A 2 5.03 -8.95 0.30
C LEU A 2 4.80 -10.19 1.19
N ALA A 3 5.64 -10.42 2.20
CA ALA A 3 5.43 -11.51 3.16
C ALA A 3 4.13 -11.35 3.99
N ILE A 4 3.73 -10.11 4.32
CA ILE A 4 2.46 -9.84 4.99
C ILE A 4 1.29 -10.14 4.05
N ALA A 5 1.39 -9.70 2.78
CA ALA A 5 0.38 -9.99 1.77
C ALA A 5 0.23 -11.49 1.50
N GLN A 6 1.32 -12.26 1.52
CA GLN A 6 1.29 -13.71 1.41
C GLN A 6 0.56 -14.35 2.60
N LYS A 7 0.89 -13.95 3.84
CA LYS A 7 0.21 -14.46 5.04
C LYS A 7 -1.29 -14.15 5.03
N LEU A 8 -1.68 -12.92 4.69
CA LEU A 8 -3.09 -12.55 4.55
C LEU A 8 -3.78 -13.39 3.47
N SER A 9 -3.10 -13.67 2.36
CA SER A 9 -3.64 -14.52 1.30
C SER A 9 -3.87 -15.95 1.81
N GLU A 10 -2.91 -16.52 2.55
CA GLU A 10 -3.03 -17.84 3.16
C GLU A 10 -4.17 -17.91 4.20
N GLU A 11 -4.28 -16.91 5.09
CA GLU A 11 -5.36 -16.81 6.09
C GLU A 11 -6.75 -16.78 5.45
N HIS A 12 -6.87 -16.12 4.30
CA HIS A 12 -8.12 -16.02 3.55
C HIS A 12 -8.28 -17.10 2.46
N GLN A 13 -7.41 -18.12 2.43
CA GLN A 13 -7.46 -19.24 1.48
C GLN A 13 -7.41 -18.77 0.01
N LEU A 14 -6.67 -17.69 -0.24
CA LEU A 14 -6.44 -17.11 -1.56
C LEU A 14 -5.03 -17.49 -2.05
N PRO A 15 -4.88 -17.94 -3.32
CA PRO A 15 -3.56 -18.17 -3.89
C PRO A 15 -2.77 -16.85 -3.99
N PHE A 16 -1.58 -16.77 -3.40
CA PHE A 16 -0.74 -15.58 -3.48
C PHE A 16 -0.44 -15.13 -4.94
N ALA A 17 -0.47 -16.09 -5.87
CA ALA A 17 -0.27 -15.85 -7.30
C ALA A 17 -1.23 -14.80 -7.90
N ILE A 18 -2.40 -14.55 -7.30
CA ILE A 18 -3.32 -13.50 -7.76
C ILE A 18 -2.70 -12.10 -7.68
N LEU A 19 -1.71 -11.90 -6.81
CA LEU A 19 -1.01 -10.62 -6.64
C LEU A 19 0.17 -10.45 -7.61
N HIS A 20 0.65 -11.53 -8.25
CA HIS A 20 1.81 -11.48 -9.16
C HIS A 20 1.68 -10.41 -10.26
N PRO A 21 0.53 -10.24 -10.95
CA PRO A 21 0.41 -9.23 -12.00
C PRO A 21 0.61 -7.81 -11.47
N ILE A 22 0.05 -7.49 -10.30
CA ILE A 22 0.16 -6.16 -9.69
C ILE A 22 1.60 -5.92 -9.22
N ILE A 23 2.24 -6.91 -8.59
CA ILE A 23 3.65 -6.81 -8.16
C ILE A 23 4.56 -6.56 -9.37
N ALA A 24 4.39 -7.33 -10.45
CA ALA A 24 5.17 -7.18 -11.67
C ALA A 24 4.93 -5.81 -12.31
N GLN A 25 3.68 -5.35 -12.39
CA GLN A 25 3.33 -4.04 -12.92
C GLN A 25 3.97 -2.91 -12.10
N THR A 26 3.93 -2.97 -10.77
CA THR A 26 4.53 -1.94 -9.90
C THR A 26 6.04 -1.85 -10.12
N LEU A 27 6.74 -2.98 -10.17
CA LEU A 27 8.19 -3.00 -10.40
C LEU A 27 8.54 -2.51 -11.81
N GLU A 28 7.75 -2.89 -12.82
CA GLU A 28 7.98 -2.43 -14.19
C GLU A 28 7.70 -0.93 -14.34
N GLN A 29 6.69 -0.39 -13.67
CA GLN A 29 6.41 1.06 -13.68
C GLN A 29 7.54 1.85 -13.01
N ALA A 30 8.09 1.37 -11.90
CA ALA A 30 9.22 2.00 -11.22
C ALA A 30 10.50 2.08 -12.09
N ARG A 31 10.59 1.29 -13.17
CA ARG A 31 11.69 1.36 -14.15
C ARG A 31 11.46 2.39 -15.24
N ARG A 32 10.21 2.83 -15.44
CA ARG A 32 9.80 3.74 -16.53
C ARG A 32 9.57 5.16 -16.05
N VAL A 33 9.03 5.30 -14.85
CA VAL A 33 8.66 6.57 -14.24
C VAL A 33 9.26 6.61 -12.83
N MET A 34 9.62 7.80 -12.35
CA MET A 34 10.14 7.93 -11.00
C MET A 34 9.12 7.38 -10.00
N PRO A 35 9.53 6.60 -8.98
CA PRO A 35 8.60 6.00 -8.02
C PRO A 35 7.68 7.03 -7.33
N ALA A 36 8.20 8.22 -7.03
CA ALA A 36 7.43 9.30 -6.44
C ALA A 36 6.31 9.82 -7.37
N GLU A 37 6.55 9.86 -8.68
CA GLU A 37 5.59 10.33 -9.69
C GLU A 37 4.55 9.27 -10.05
N SER A 38 4.93 7.98 -9.95
CA SER A 38 4.05 6.84 -10.24
C SER A 38 3.29 6.31 -9.02
N GLN A 39 3.46 6.94 -7.86
CA GLN A 39 2.78 6.56 -6.63
C GLN A 39 1.25 6.70 -6.78
N THR A 40 0.53 5.61 -6.53
CA THR A 40 -0.95 5.57 -6.57
C THR A 40 -1.51 5.03 -5.26
N GLY A 41 -2.84 4.91 -5.17
CA GLY A 41 -3.55 4.30 -4.05
C GLY A 41 -4.29 5.30 -3.15
N PRO A 42 -4.92 4.82 -2.07
CA PRO A 42 -5.74 5.65 -1.20
C PRO A 42 -4.90 6.64 -0.37
N ALA A 43 -3.67 6.28 -0.01
CA ALA A 43 -2.76 7.15 0.76
C ALA A 43 -2.49 8.47 0.02
N ILE A 44 -2.00 8.41 -1.23
CA ILE A 44 -1.70 9.60 -2.04
C ILE A 44 -2.95 10.43 -2.35
N ARG A 45 -4.10 9.78 -2.54
CA ARG A 45 -5.40 10.46 -2.78
C ARG A 45 -6.06 10.99 -1.51
N HIS A 46 -5.50 10.75 -0.33
CA HIS A 46 -6.11 11.07 0.95
C HIS A 46 -7.53 10.50 1.09
N ASP A 47 -7.74 9.29 0.56
CA ASP A 47 -9.00 8.55 0.56
C ASP A 47 -9.22 7.89 1.93
N GLN A 48 -9.65 8.70 2.89
CA GLN A 48 -9.76 8.30 4.30
C GLN A 48 -10.73 7.14 4.50
N GLN A 49 -11.85 7.12 3.76
CA GLN A 49 -12.83 6.04 3.85
C GLN A 49 -12.21 4.67 3.52
N THR A 50 -11.37 4.61 2.48
CA THR A 50 -10.67 3.38 2.11
C THR A 50 -9.59 3.02 3.12
N ILE A 51 -8.84 4.01 3.63
CA ILE A 51 -7.81 3.82 4.66
C ILE A 51 -8.42 3.23 5.93
N ASP A 52 -9.52 3.80 6.43
CA ASP A 52 -10.20 3.34 7.64
C ASP A 52 -10.73 1.90 7.50
N LYS A 53 -11.24 1.57 6.31
CA LYS A 53 -11.66 0.20 5.99
C LYS A 53 -10.48 -0.77 6.03
N HIS A 54 -9.34 -0.41 5.44
CA HIS A 54 -8.14 -1.27 5.51
C HIS A 54 -7.62 -1.42 6.94
N MET A 55 -7.66 -0.34 7.74
CA MET A 55 -7.30 -0.40 9.16
C MET A 55 -8.18 -1.39 9.92
N SER A 56 -9.50 -1.32 9.73
CA SER A 56 -10.46 -2.23 10.36
C SER A 56 -10.25 -3.69 9.93
N LEU A 57 -9.93 -3.93 8.65
CA LEU A 57 -9.60 -5.27 8.16
C LEU A 57 -8.33 -5.85 8.80
N LEU A 58 -7.45 -4.99 9.34
CA LEU A 58 -6.21 -5.36 10.01
C LEU A 58 -6.35 -5.41 11.54
N ASP A 59 -7.54 -5.25 12.12
CA ASP A 59 -7.77 -5.31 13.57
C ASP A 59 -7.20 -6.58 14.24
N PRO A 60 -7.24 -7.78 13.63
CA PRO A 60 -6.59 -8.96 14.20
C PRO A 60 -5.05 -8.89 14.24
N HIS A 61 -4.45 -7.94 13.53
CA HIS A 61 -3.02 -7.85 13.23
C HIS A 61 -2.45 -6.48 13.59
N GLN A 62 -2.40 -6.15 14.89
CA GLN A 62 -2.03 -4.83 15.40
C GLN A 62 -0.69 -4.30 14.87
N GLU A 63 0.32 -5.17 14.70
CA GLU A 63 1.62 -4.79 14.14
C GLU A 63 1.53 -4.40 12.66
N TRP A 64 0.73 -5.12 11.87
CA TRP A 64 0.55 -4.85 10.45
C TRP A 64 -0.28 -3.59 10.24
N GLN A 65 -1.26 -3.36 11.11
CA GLN A 65 -2.02 -2.12 11.16
C GLN A 65 -1.10 -0.92 11.37
N ARG A 66 -0.13 -1.01 12.30
CA ARG A 66 0.87 0.04 12.52
C ARG A 66 1.76 0.29 11.30
N ILE A 67 2.28 -0.78 10.68
CA ILE A 67 3.09 -0.67 9.45
C ILE A 67 2.30 0.02 8.33
N TYR A 68 1.02 -0.36 8.14
CA TYR A 68 0.16 0.24 7.15
C TYR A 68 -0.07 1.74 7.41
N ALA A 69 -0.32 2.11 8.67
CA ALA A 69 -0.49 3.50 9.08
C ALA A 69 0.78 4.33 8.83
N ASP A 70 1.95 3.84 9.24
CA ASP A 70 3.23 4.54 9.09
C ASP A 70 3.60 4.76 7.61
N ILE A 71 3.37 3.75 6.75
CA ILE A 71 3.60 3.87 5.30
C ILE A 71 2.61 4.86 4.68
N THR A 72 1.33 4.80 5.07
CA THR A 72 0.30 5.72 4.58
C THR A 72 0.66 7.17 4.91
N ALA A 73 1.06 7.44 6.16
CA ALA A 73 1.50 8.75 6.61
C ALA A 73 2.74 9.22 5.84
N SER A 74 3.73 8.34 5.63
CA SER A 74 4.93 8.65 4.85
C SER A 74 4.60 9.05 3.40
N ILE A 75 3.68 8.33 2.74
CA ILE A 75 3.25 8.65 1.37
C ILE A 75 2.55 10.01 1.32
N GLN A 76 1.64 10.28 2.27
CA GLN A 76 0.93 11.56 2.35
C GLN A 76 1.89 12.73 2.56
N GLN A 77 2.88 12.59 3.44
CA GLN A 77 3.89 13.62 3.71
C GLN A 77 4.76 13.92 2.48
N GLN A 78 5.24 12.89 1.77
CA GLN A 78 6.02 13.09 0.54
C GLN A 78 5.21 13.81 -0.55
N SER A 79 3.91 13.59 -0.61
CA SER A 79 3.02 14.27 -1.57
C SER A 79 2.68 15.72 -1.22
N GLY A 80 2.72 16.06 0.08
CA GLY A 80 2.58 17.44 0.54
C GLY A 80 3.83 18.27 0.25
N LEU A 81 5.01 17.66 0.32
CA LEU A 81 6.29 18.30 0.04
C LEU A 81 6.46 18.68 -1.45
N THR A 82 5.96 17.86 -2.39
CA THR A 82 6.03 18.15 -3.83
C THR A 82 5.09 19.26 -4.32
N LYS A 83 4.18 19.76 -3.48
CA LYS A 83 3.29 20.90 -3.81
C LYS A 83 3.76 22.24 -3.25
N ALA A 84 4.86 22.26 -2.49
CA ALA A 84 5.34 23.45 -1.79
C ALA A 84 6.43 24.25 -2.54
N ASP A 85 6.74 23.87 -3.79
CA ASP A 85 7.73 24.53 -4.66
C ASP A 85 7.08 25.13 -5.93
#